data_AF-A0A8H7QMW6-F1
#
_entry.id   AF-A0A8H7QMW6-F1
#
_cell.length_a   1.000
_cell.length_b   1.000
_cell.length_c   1.000
_cell.angle_alpha   90.00
_cell.angle_beta   90.00
_cell.angle_gamma   90.00
#
_symmetry.space_group_name_H-M   'P 1'
#
loop_
_entity.id
_entity.type
_entity.pdbx_description
1 polymer ?
#
loop_
_entity_poly.entity_id
_entity_poly.type
_entity_poly.pdbx_seq_one_letter_code
_entity_poly.pdbx_strand_id
1 'polypeptide(L)'
;MDWFEEATPFHLKTLTRIRVYCEKQEDEQLSFQEGLINLDIDMENVITTVKKQTKRYHRYSNEQKLLFVYYSRIKLFNTAKSGRLAGGISERTAQKWAKKFKEDKDWNIFEKQTNLVNKPKPQLDDKHKLHLLDFYDN
;
A
#
# COMPACT_ATOMS: atom_id res chain seq x y z
N MET A 1 -38.15 10.10 -46.41
CA MET A 1 -37.98 11.33 -45.60
C MET A 1 -36.53 11.35 -45.17
N ASP A 2 -35.71 12.15 -45.83
CA ASP A 2 -34.34 12.43 -45.39
C ASP A 2 -34.40 13.46 -44.27
N TRP A 3 -34.13 13.01 -43.05
CA TRP A 3 -33.95 13.90 -41.91
C TRP A 3 -32.53 14.45 -41.96
N PHE A 4 -32.35 15.60 -42.63
CA PHE A 4 -31.15 16.40 -42.41
C PHE A 4 -31.29 17.09 -41.05
N GLU A 5 -30.77 16.48 -40.00
CA GLU A 5 -30.52 17.18 -38.74
C GLU A 5 -29.46 18.26 -39.00
N GLU A 6 -29.93 19.50 -39.08
CA GLU A 6 -29.08 20.66 -39.29
C GLU A 6 -28.25 20.89 -38.01
N ALA A 7 -27.02 20.37 -38.02
CA ALA A 7 -26.12 20.41 -36.88
C ALA A 7 -25.79 21.87 -36.52
N THR A 8 -26.43 22.40 -35.47
CA THR A 8 -26.19 23.78 -35.06
C THR A 8 -24.75 23.94 -34.52
N PRO A 9 -24.11 25.11 -34.68
CA PRO A 9 -22.73 25.34 -34.23
C PRO A 9 -22.47 25.00 -32.74
N PHE A 10 -23.52 25.02 -31.92
CA PHE A 10 -23.49 24.62 -30.52
C PHE A 10 -23.28 23.11 -30.33
N HIS A 11 -23.93 22.27 -31.15
CA HIS A 11 -23.75 20.81 -31.13
C HIS A 11 -22.33 20.43 -31.54
N LEU A 12 -21.79 21.09 -32.58
CA LEU A 12 -20.41 20.87 -33.02
C LEU A 12 -19.41 21.19 -31.90
N LYS A 13 -19.52 22.36 -31.27
CA LYS A 13 -18.64 22.73 -30.13
C LYS A 13 -18.73 21.76 -28.96
N THR A 14 -19.93 21.26 -28.67
CA THR A 14 -20.15 20.30 -27.58
C THR A 14 -19.49 18.96 -27.89
N LEU A 15 -19.66 18.44 -29.12
CA LEU A 15 -19.01 17.22 -29.57
C LEU A 15 -17.48 17.36 -29.60
N THR A 16 -16.95 18.52 -30.00
CA THR A 16 -15.49 18.77 -29.97
C THR A 16 -14.96 18.72 -28.54
N ARG A 17 -15.66 19.33 -27.58
CA ARG A 17 -15.27 19.28 -26.16
C ARG A 17 -15.30 17.87 -25.58
N ILE A 18 -16.32 17.08 -25.92
CA ILE A 18 -16.43 15.69 -25.49
C ILE A 18 -15.26 14.88 -26.05
N ARG A 19 -14.95 15.03 -27.34
CA ARG A 19 -13.83 14.32 -27.97
C ARG A 19 -12.49 14.65 -27.31
N VAL A 20 -12.21 15.93 -27.08
CA VAL A 20 -10.98 16.37 -26.40
C VAL A 20 -10.90 15.84 -24.97
N TYR A 21 -12.03 15.73 -24.26
CA TYR A 21 -12.09 15.13 -22.94
C TYR A 21 -11.78 13.62 -23.00
N CYS A 22 -12.36 12.90 -23.96
CA CYS A 22 -12.08 11.48 -24.16
C CYS A 22 -10.61 11.22 -24.49
N GLU A 23 -10.02 11.99 -25.41
CA GLU A 23 -8.60 11.87 -25.79
C GLU A 23 -7.68 12.09 -24.57
N LYS A 24 -7.96 13.10 -23.73
CA LYS A 24 -7.20 13.30 -22.49
C LYS A 24 -7.35 12.17 -21.47
N GLN A 25 -8.55 11.59 -21.37
CA GLN A 25 -8.77 10.43 -20.50
C GLN A 25 -8.01 9.19 -20.99
N GLU A 26 -7.91 9.00 -22.31
CA GLU A 26 -7.15 7.89 -22.90
C GLU A 26 -5.64 8.04 -22.63
N ASP A 27 -5.08 9.24 -22.80
CA ASP A 27 -3.67 9.51 -22.49
C ASP A 27 -3.34 9.27 -21.01
N GLU A 28 -4.20 9.74 -20.10
CA GLU A 28 -4.04 9.49 -18.65
C GLU A 28 -4.14 8.00 -18.31
N GLN A 29 -5.07 7.27 -18.93
CA GLN A 29 -5.22 5.82 -18.73
C GLN A 29 -4.01 5.04 -19.24
N LEU A 30 -3.45 5.42 -20.40
CA LEU A 30 -2.25 4.80 -20.95
C LEU A 30 -1.05 4.99 -20.01
N SER A 31 -0.86 6.20 -19.50
CA SER A 31 0.21 6.49 -18.53
C SER A 31 0.07 5.70 -17.22
N PHE A 32 -1.16 5.54 -16.73
CA PHE A 32 -1.46 4.73 -15.54
C PHE A 32 -1.19 3.24 -15.81
N GLN A 33 -1.57 2.76 -16.99
CA GLN A 33 -1.40 1.38 -17.40
C GLN A 33 0.08 1.01 -17.58
N GLU A 34 0.88 1.88 -18.19
CA GLU A 34 2.35 1.73 -18.26
C GLU A 34 2.97 1.69 -16.86
N GLY A 35 2.56 2.59 -15.97
CA GLY A 35 2.99 2.58 -14.56
C GLY A 35 2.65 1.27 -13.84
N LEU A 36 1.47 0.70 -14.11
CA LEU A 36 1.04 -0.58 -13.55
C LEU A 36 1.89 -1.75 -14.08
N ILE A 37 2.24 -1.74 -15.37
CA ILE A 37 3.09 -2.76 -16.00
C ILE A 37 4.48 -2.76 -15.37
N ASN A 38 5.09 -1.58 -15.21
CA ASN A 38 6.40 -1.46 -14.56
C ASN A 38 6.37 -1.98 -13.11
N LEU A 39 5.32 -1.62 -12.37
CA LEU A 39 5.13 -2.12 -11.01
C LEU A 39 4.96 -3.65 -10.98
N ASP A 40 4.24 -4.24 -11.93
CA ASP A 40 4.08 -5.69 -12.02
C ASP A 40 5.43 -6.40 -12.24
N ILE A 41 6.30 -5.83 -13.08
CA ILE A 41 7.66 -6.35 -13.31
C ILE A 41 8.49 -6.31 -12.01
N ASP A 42 8.44 -5.20 -11.29
CA ASP A 42 9.13 -5.05 -10.00
C ASP A 42 8.61 -6.05 -8.97
N MET A 43 7.29 -6.25 -8.91
CA MET A 43 6.68 -7.20 -7.98
C MET A 43 7.02 -8.65 -8.33
N GLU A 44 7.17 -9.02 -9.61
CA GLU A 44 7.64 -10.35 -10.00
C GLU A 44 9.02 -10.66 -9.42
N ASN A 45 9.94 -9.69 -9.45
CA ASN A 45 11.24 -9.83 -8.80
C ASN A 45 11.08 -10.10 -7.29
N VAL A 46 10.22 -9.37 -6.60
CA VAL A 46 9.91 -9.57 -5.18
C VAL A 46 9.26 -10.94 -4.92
N ILE A 47 8.41 -11.43 -5.82
CA ILE A 47 7.83 -12.78 -5.72
C ILE A 47 8.93 -13.84 -5.76
N THR A 48 9.91 -13.69 -6.67
CA THR A 48 11.03 -14.64 -6.73
C THR A 48 11.89 -14.61 -5.46
N THR A 49 12.09 -13.46 -4.83
CA THR A 49 12.85 -13.37 -3.58
C THR A 49 12.10 -14.03 -2.44
N VAL A 50 10.79 -13.77 -2.28
CA VAL A 50 9.94 -14.39 -1.25
C VAL A 50 9.86 -15.90 -1.41
N LYS A 51 9.82 -16.42 -2.65
CA LYS A 51 9.86 -17.88 -2.90
C LYS A 51 11.16 -18.53 -2.45
N LYS A 52 12.30 -17.82 -2.55
CA LYS A 52 13.61 -18.30 -2.10
C LYS A 52 13.80 -18.19 -0.58
N GLN A 53 13.03 -17.32 0.09
CA GLN A 53 13.14 -17.11 1.53
C GLN A 53 12.65 -18.35 2.31
N THR A 54 13.45 -18.77 3.30
CA THR A 54 13.02 -19.79 4.26
C THR A 54 11.95 -19.21 5.19
N LYS A 55 10.81 -19.89 5.30
CA LYS A 55 9.71 -19.45 6.16
C LYS A 55 10.13 -19.50 7.62
N ARG A 56 10.22 -18.33 8.26
CA ARG A 56 10.43 -18.23 9.71
C ARG A 56 9.09 -18.18 10.43
N TYR A 57 8.98 -18.95 11.50
CA TYR A 57 7.80 -18.96 12.34
C TYR A 57 7.60 -17.57 12.98
N HIS A 58 6.35 -17.09 12.99
CA HIS A 58 5.91 -15.81 13.57
C HIS A 58 6.48 -14.49 13.02
N ARG A 59 7.28 -14.50 11.96
CA ARG A 59 7.83 -13.25 11.39
C ARG A 59 7.62 -13.19 9.88
N TYR A 60 6.86 -12.19 9.45
CA TYR A 60 6.70 -11.86 8.03
C TYR A 60 7.78 -10.88 7.60
N SER A 61 8.41 -11.16 6.46
CA SER A 61 9.43 -10.29 5.87
C SER A 61 8.79 -9.02 5.28
N ASN A 62 9.62 -8.01 5.01
CA ASN A 62 9.11 -6.78 4.40
C ASN A 62 8.63 -7.03 2.98
N GLU A 63 9.25 -7.97 2.27
CA GLU A 63 8.83 -8.37 0.93
C GLU A 63 7.44 -9.02 0.95
N GLN A 64 7.15 -9.89 1.93
CA GLN A 64 5.82 -10.47 2.12
C GLN A 64 4.78 -9.39 2.45
N LYS A 65 5.11 -8.42 3.31
CA LYS A 65 4.22 -7.29 3.64
C LYS A 65 3.94 -6.43 2.40
N LEU A 66 4.97 -6.14 1.61
CA LEU A 66 4.87 -5.37 0.37
C LEU A 66 3.95 -6.07 -0.64
N LEU A 67 4.17 -7.36 -0.90
CA LEU A 67 3.33 -8.15 -1.80
C LEU A 67 1.87 -8.19 -1.33
N PHE A 68 1.64 -8.29 -0.02
CA PHE A 68 0.29 -8.24 0.52
C PHE A 68 -0.42 -6.91 0.24
N VAL A 69 0.28 -5.78 0.44
CA VAL A 69 -0.26 -4.45 0.13
C VAL A 69 -0.53 -4.32 -1.37
N TYR A 70 0.42 -4.75 -2.21
CA TYR A 70 0.26 -4.73 -3.66
C TYR A 70 -0.97 -5.55 -4.11
N TYR A 71 -1.12 -6.80 -3.67
CA TYR A 71 -2.27 -7.62 -4.07
C TYR A 71 -3.60 -7.07 -3.56
N SER A 72 -3.62 -6.49 -2.36
CA SER A 72 -4.87 -5.99 -1.76
C SER A 72 -5.30 -4.61 -2.26
N ARG A 73 -4.37 -3.67 -2.46
CA ARG A 73 -4.67 -2.28 -2.83
C ARG A 73 -4.56 -2.01 -4.33
N ILE A 74 -3.59 -2.62 -5.01
CA ILE A 74 -3.36 -2.40 -6.44
C ILE A 74 -4.16 -3.42 -7.26
N LYS A 75 -4.01 -4.72 -6.97
CA LYS A 75 -4.76 -5.78 -7.67
C LYS A 75 -6.16 -6.04 -7.12
N LEU A 76 -6.54 -5.38 -6.02
CA LEU A 76 -7.87 -5.47 -5.40
C LEU A 76 -8.32 -6.90 -5.08
N PHE A 77 -7.37 -7.78 -4.78
CA PHE A 77 -7.67 -9.16 -4.39
C PHE A 77 -8.26 -9.22 -2.99
N ASN A 78 -9.07 -10.25 -2.75
CA ASN A 78 -9.56 -10.53 -1.41
C ASN A 78 -8.39 -10.79 -0.45
N THR A 79 -8.65 -10.59 0.85
CA THR A 79 -7.62 -10.65 1.89
C THR A 79 -6.93 -12.01 1.98
N ALA A 80 -7.70 -13.11 1.89
CA ALA A 80 -7.18 -14.46 1.97
C ALA A 80 -6.26 -14.79 0.77
N LYS A 81 -6.69 -14.44 -0.45
CA LYS A 81 -5.93 -14.60 -1.70
C LYS A 81 -4.65 -13.77 -1.67
N SER A 82 -4.75 -12.52 -1.21
CA SER A 82 -3.58 -11.63 -1.06
C SER A 82 -2.54 -12.21 -0.11
N GLY A 83 -2.98 -12.72 1.06
CA GLY A 83 -2.09 -13.36 2.02
C GLY A 83 -1.43 -14.63 1.47
N ARG A 84 -2.20 -15.47 0.77
CA ARG A 84 -1.69 -16.70 0.15
C ARG A 84 -0.61 -16.40 -0.90
N LEU A 85 -0.86 -15.43 -1.78
CA LEU A 85 0.07 -15.05 -2.86
C LEU A 85 1.31 -14.32 -2.34
N ALA A 86 1.19 -13.57 -1.25
CA ALA A 86 2.30 -12.86 -0.59
C ALA A 86 3.26 -13.77 0.21
N GLY A 87 3.45 -15.03 -0.22
CA GLY A 87 4.33 -15.99 0.44
C GLY A 87 3.68 -16.83 1.55
N GLY A 88 2.36 -16.92 1.59
CA GLY A 88 1.63 -17.77 2.53
C GLY A 88 1.43 -17.15 3.91
N ILE A 89 1.02 -15.89 3.95
CA ILE A 89 0.63 -15.20 5.19
C ILE A 89 -0.60 -15.90 5.77
N SER A 90 -0.61 -16.10 7.09
CA SER A 90 -1.74 -16.74 7.75
C SER A 90 -2.99 -15.89 7.57
N GLU A 91 -4.12 -16.54 7.29
CA GLU A 91 -5.37 -15.85 6.98
C GLU A 91 -5.78 -14.88 8.10
N ARG A 92 -5.66 -15.31 9.36
CA ARG A 92 -5.94 -14.47 10.53
C ARG A 92 -5.06 -13.21 10.57
N THR A 93 -3.80 -13.29 10.15
CA THR A 93 -2.91 -12.12 10.10
C THR A 93 -3.30 -11.19 8.97
N ALA A 94 -3.56 -11.74 7.78
CA ALA A 94 -4.02 -10.97 6.63
C ALA A 94 -5.33 -10.21 6.96
N GLN A 95 -6.28 -10.87 7.63
CA GLN A 95 -7.52 -10.26 8.11
C GLN A 95 -7.26 -9.13 9.12
N LYS A 96 -6.36 -9.33 10.10
CA LYS A 96 -5.97 -8.28 11.04
C LYS A 96 -5.36 -7.07 10.34
N TRP A 97 -4.48 -7.29 9.37
CA TRP A 97 -3.88 -6.20 8.59
C TRP A 97 -4.93 -5.46 7.76
N ALA A 98 -5.82 -6.18 7.09
CA ALA A 98 -6.93 -5.58 6.34
C ALA A 98 -7.87 -4.78 7.24
N LYS A 99 -8.14 -5.24 8.47
CA LYS A 99 -8.93 -4.49 9.47
C LYS A 99 -8.21 -3.19 9.86
N LYS A 100 -6.92 -3.26 10.19
CA LYS A 100 -6.14 -2.07 10.55
C LYS A 100 -6.09 -1.05 9.42
N PHE A 101 -5.91 -1.49 8.18
CA PHE A 101 -5.96 -0.61 7.00
C PHE A 101 -7.32 0.08 6.75
N LYS A 102 -8.40 -0.42 7.35
CA LYS A 102 -9.72 0.23 7.34
C LYS A 102 -9.86 1.23 8.48
N GLU A 103 -9.29 0.94 9.64
CA GLU A 103 -9.33 1.80 10.83
C GLU A 103 -8.37 2.99 10.68
N ASP A 104 -7.16 2.74 10.17
CA ASP A 104 -6.10 3.70 9.94
C ASP A 104 -5.57 3.54 8.51
N LYS A 105 -5.86 4.53 7.66
CA LYS A 105 -5.50 4.52 6.23
C LYS A 105 -3.98 4.61 6.03
N ASP A 106 -3.30 5.31 6.94
CA ASP A 106 -1.86 5.58 6.87
C ASP A 106 -1.07 4.61 7.76
N TRP A 107 -1.72 3.54 8.22
CA TRP A 107 -1.10 2.55 9.09
C TRP A 107 0.15 1.93 8.44
N ASN A 108 1.30 2.17 9.07
CA ASN A 108 2.57 1.64 8.59
C ASN A 108 2.74 0.15 8.93
N ILE A 109 2.52 -0.70 7.93
CA ILE A 109 2.69 -2.15 8.03
C ILE A 109 4.16 -2.57 8.26
N PHE A 110 5.13 -1.75 7.85
CA PHE A 110 6.55 -2.05 7.98
C PHE A 110 7.08 -1.74 9.39
N GLU A 111 6.38 -0.89 10.13
CA GLU A 111 6.79 -0.52 11.48
C GLU A 111 6.72 -1.70 12.46
N LYS A 112 7.65 -1.70 13.43
CA LYS A 112 7.65 -2.65 14.53
C LYS A 112 6.45 -2.37 15.45
N GLN A 113 5.46 -3.25 15.39
CA GLN A 113 4.25 -3.23 16.22
C GLN A 113 4.52 -3.28 17.74
N THR A 114 5.72 -3.64 18.17
CA THR A 114 6.11 -3.80 19.59
C THR A 114 6.43 -2.48 20.30
N ASN A 115 6.57 -1.37 19.57
CA ASN A 115 7.08 -0.11 20.14
C ASN A 115 6.01 0.91 20.53
N LEU A 116 4.73 0.66 20.23
CA LEU A 116 3.70 1.71 20.29
C LEU A 116 2.64 1.52 21.39
N VAL A 117 2.57 0.35 22.01
CA VAL A 117 1.50 0.05 22.96
C VAL A 117 2.10 -0.09 24.35
N ASN A 118 2.06 1.00 25.12
CA ASN A 118 2.21 1.01 26.59
C ASN A 118 3.63 0.86 27.17
N LYS A 119 4.68 1.36 26.51
CA LYS A 119 5.96 1.57 27.22
C LYS A 119 6.25 3.05 27.38
N PRO A 120 6.42 3.55 28.63
CA PRO A 120 7.06 4.85 28.82
C PRO A 120 8.41 4.81 28.10
N LYS A 121 8.85 5.95 27.55
CA LYS A 121 10.19 6.07 26.96
C LYS A 121 11.19 5.44 27.93
N PRO A 122 12.15 4.62 27.48
CA PRO A 122 13.18 4.09 28.37
C PRO A 122 13.87 5.29 29.03
N GLN A 123 13.51 5.54 30.28
CA GLN A 123 14.07 6.58 31.11
C GLN A 123 14.87 5.87 32.19
N LEU A 124 16.04 6.44 32.48
CA LEU A 124 16.80 6.02 33.64
C LEU A 124 15.92 6.15 34.89
N ASP A 125 15.91 5.16 35.75
CA ASP A 125 15.18 5.22 37.01
C ASP A 125 15.66 6.40 37.85
N ASP A 126 14.76 7.05 38.60
CA ASP A 126 15.06 8.33 39.26
C ASP A 126 16.18 8.18 40.31
N LYS A 127 16.29 7.01 40.93
CA LYS A 127 17.41 6.68 41.84
C LYS A 127 18.76 6.68 41.12
N HIS A 128 18.79 6.17 39.89
CA HIS A 128 20.00 6.16 39.08
C HIS A 128 20.35 7.57 38.57
N LYS A 129 19.35 8.41 38.31
CA LYS A 129 19.58 9.83 37.97
C LYS A 129 20.23 10.58 39.14
N LEU A 130 19.71 10.38 40.35
CA LEU A 130 20.26 10.97 41.57
C LEU A 130 21.69 10.49 41.83
N HIS A 131 21.95 9.18 41.71
CA HIS A 131 23.31 8.65 41.89
C HIS A 131 24.31 9.22 40.87
N LEU A 132 23.90 9.43 39.61
CA LEU A 132 24.76 10.07 38.61
C LEU A 132 25.04 11.53 38.94
N LEU A 133 24.05 12.29 39.42
CA LEU A 133 24.25 13.66 39.87
C LEU A 133 25.25 13.70 41.03
N ASP A 134 25.02 12.89 42.06
CA ASP A 134 25.91 12.80 43.23
C ASP A 134 27.34 12.34 42.85
N PHE A 135 27.48 11.53 41.80
CA PHE A 135 28.78 11.06 41.32
C PHE A 135 29.58 12.15 40.59
N TYR A 136 28.92 13.06 39.86
CA TYR A 136 29.58 14.14 39.11
C TYR A 136 29.76 15.43 39.92
N ASP A 137 28.96 15.63 40.97
CA ASP A 137 29.04 16.80 41.86
C ASP A 137 30.07 16.62 43.02
N ASN A 138 30.71 15.44 43.14
CA ASN A 138 31.86 15.16 44.02
C ASN A 138 33.18 15.15 43.23
#